data_AF-A0A7C1YRV1-F1
#
_entry.id   AF-A0A7C1YRV1-F1
#
_cell.length_a   1.000
_cell.length_b   1.000
_cell.length_c   1.000
_cell.angle_alpha   90.00
_cell.angle_beta   90.00
_cell.angle_gamma   90.00
#
_symmetry.space_group_name_H-M   'P 1'
#
loop_
_entity.id
_entity.type
_entity.pdbx_description
1 polymer ?
#
loop_
_entity_poly.entity_id
_entity_poly.type
_entity_poly.pdbx_seq_one_letter_code
_entity_poly.pdbx_strand_id
1 'polypeptide(L)'
;MGWRRVLVEMRVPRTASAKRVRELAGRLTDCGFDWDPDYLVPLENPDGEARRERRRYRSIVLRGRIEEGREPDLEARSDVVRVWSDAPIAPVSAVVKEKGEIEEPPKSPFAF
;
A
#
# COMPACT_ATOMS: atom_id res chain seq x y z
N MET A 1 17.86 -15.06 -7.49
CA MET A 1 17.05 -14.27 -6.54
C MET A 1 16.55 -13.06 -7.28
N GLY A 2 15.24 -12.99 -7.54
CA GLY A 2 14.62 -11.89 -8.26
C GLY A 2 14.41 -10.66 -7.37
N TRP A 3 14.33 -9.50 -8.00
CA TRP A 3 13.88 -8.25 -7.37
C TRP A 3 12.70 -7.72 -8.15
N ARG A 4 11.70 -7.17 -7.46
CA ARG A 4 10.59 -6.48 -8.10
C ARG A 4 10.37 -5.11 -7.50
N ARG A 5 9.83 -4.18 -8.28
CA ARG A 5 9.55 -2.82 -7.83
C ARG A 5 8.22 -2.76 -7.08
N VAL A 6 8.21 -2.09 -5.95
CA VAL A 6 7.03 -1.92 -5.09
C VAL A 6 6.94 -0.50 -4.52
N LEU A 7 5.72 -0.12 -4.18
CA LEU A 7 5.41 1.02 -3.34
C LEU A 7 5.03 0.51 -1.94
N VAL A 8 5.45 1.21 -0.90
CA VAL A 8 5.21 0.84 0.49
C VAL A 8 4.60 2.02 1.20
N GLU A 9 3.39 1.86 1.72
CA GLU A 9 2.79 2.81 2.65
C GLU A 9 3.27 2.49 4.07
N MET A 10 3.91 3.48 4.70
CA MET A 10 4.43 3.37 6.05
C MET A 10 3.81 4.45 6.96
N ARG A 11 3.37 4.03 8.14
CA ARG A 11 2.96 4.93 9.23
C ARG A 11 4.19 5.42 9.98
N VAL A 12 4.30 6.73 10.10
CA VAL A 12 5.36 7.38 10.89
C VAL A 12 4.76 8.33 11.91
N PRO A 13 5.44 8.57 13.05
CA PRO A 13 4.99 9.59 13.99
C PRO A 13 4.83 10.94 13.29
N ARG A 14 3.71 11.62 13.54
CA ARG A 14 3.38 12.90 12.91
C ARG A 14 4.41 13.99 13.23
N THR A 15 5.07 13.87 14.38
CA THR A 15 6.15 14.76 14.86
C THR A 15 7.53 14.35 14.36
N ALA A 16 7.67 13.25 13.62
CA ALA A 16 8.96 12.79 13.12
C ALA A 16 9.54 13.79 12.11
N SER A 17 10.80 14.18 12.33
CA SER A 17 11.58 14.97 11.37
C SER A 17 11.87 14.15 10.10
N ALA A 18 12.21 14.83 9.01
CA ALA A 18 12.60 14.16 7.77
C ALA A 18 13.75 13.16 7.98
N LYS A 19 14.75 13.53 8.80
CA LYS A 19 15.85 12.62 9.19
C LYS A 19 15.31 11.36 9.88
N ARG A 20 14.41 11.51 10.85
CA ARG A 20 13.83 10.37 11.57
C ARG A 20 13.00 9.47 10.66
N VAL A 21 12.28 10.05 9.70
CA VAL A 21 11.52 9.28 8.71
C VAL A 21 12.47 8.44 7.84
N ARG A 22 13.59 9.01 7.38
CA ARG A 22 14.61 8.26 6.62
C ARG A 22 15.26 7.15 7.44
N GLU A 23 15.52 7.39 8.73
CA GLU A 23 16.01 6.34 9.65
C GLU A 23 15.00 5.19 9.76
N LEU A 24 13.71 5.48 9.88
CA LEU A 24 12.66 4.44 9.92
C LEU A 24 12.59 3.66 8.60
N ALA A 25 12.65 4.36 7.46
CA ALA A 25 12.67 3.75 6.14
C ALA A 25 13.89 2.84 5.92
N GLY A 26 15.07 3.25 6.40
CA GLY A 26 16.29 2.44 6.32
C GLY A 26 16.21 1.10 7.07
N ARG A 27 15.34 0.99 8.09
CA ARG A 27 15.10 -0.28 8.80
C ARG A 27 14.29 -1.28 7.99
N LEU A 28 13.72 -0.87 6.85
CA LEU A 28 13.03 -1.79 5.94
C LEU A 28 14.02 -2.62 5.12
N THR A 29 15.28 -2.20 5.03
CA THR A 29 16.35 -2.99 4.39
C THR A 29 16.58 -4.32 5.08
N ASP A 30 16.35 -4.40 6.40
CA ASP A 30 16.39 -5.66 7.16
C ASP A 30 15.31 -6.67 6.70
N CYS A 31 14.26 -6.18 6.04
CA CYS A 31 13.17 -6.96 5.45
C CYS A 31 13.36 -7.19 3.94
N GLY A 32 14.57 -6.96 3.40
CA GLY A 32 14.85 -7.13 1.97
C GLY A 32 14.25 -6.03 1.08
N PHE A 33 13.95 -4.85 1.63
CA PHE A 33 13.46 -3.69 0.88
C PHE A 33 14.56 -2.63 0.69
N ASP A 34 14.97 -2.45 -0.56
CA ASP A 34 15.91 -1.43 -1.02
C ASP A 34 15.12 -0.21 -1.53
N TRP A 35 15.01 0.82 -0.70
CA TRP A 35 14.15 1.97 -0.94
C TRP A 35 14.90 3.13 -1.61
N ASP A 36 14.18 3.88 -2.44
CA ASP A 36 14.67 5.05 -3.17
C ASP A 36 14.61 6.30 -2.27
N PRO A 37 15.76 6.85 -1.82
CA PRO A 37 15.80 7.99 -0.92
C PRO A 37 15.23 9.29 -1.51
N ASP A 38 15.16 9.37 -2.83
CA ASP A 38 14.63 10.51 -3.56
C ASP A 38 13.11 10.40 -3.78
N TYR A 39 12.51 9.23 -3.54
CA TYR A 39 11.08 9.01 -3.63
C TYR A 39 10.44 8.81 -2.26
N LEU A 40 10.02 9.93 -1.67
CA LEU A 40 9.26 9.96 -0.42
C LEU A 40 8.08 10.92 -0.56
N VAL A 41 6.88 10.37 -0.54
CA VAL A 41 5.64 11.13 -0.75
C VAL A 41 4.79 11.07 0.52
N PRO A 42 4.50 12.20 1.19
CA PRO A 42 3.52 12.21 2.27
C PRO A 42 2.12 11.95 1.71
N LEU A 43 1.38 11.03 2.34
CA LEU A 43 -0.03 10.83 2.06
C LEU A 43 -0.87 11.64 3.05
N GLU A 44 -1.93 12.25 2.57
CA GLU A 44 -2.98 12.74 3.45
C GLU A 44 -3.75 11.53 3.99
N ASN A 45 -3.94 11.48 5.30
CA ASN A 45 -4.61 10.34 5.92
C ASN A 45 -6.05 10.23 5.37
N PRO A 46 -6.48 9.06 4.88
CA PRO A 46 -7.78 8.90 4.25
C PRO A 46 -8.92 9.20 5.23
N ASP A 47 -10.06 9.64 4.71
CA ASP A 47 -11.19 10.14 5.50
C ASP A 47 -11.86 9.10 6.43
N GLY A 48 -11.43 7.84 6.44
CA GLY A 48 -11.84 6.81 7.39
C GLY A 48 -10.93 6.58 8.61
N GLU A 49 -9.71 7.14 8.66
CA GLU A 49 -8.79 6.84 9.77
C GLU A 49 -9.26 7.54 11.07
N ALA A 50 -9.24 6.83 12.20
CA ALA A 50 -9.76 7.35 13.46
C ALA A 50 -9.07 8.68 13.83
N ARG A 51 -9.84 9.69 14.25
CA ARG A 51 -9.35 11.06 14.56
C ARG A 51 -8.15 11.06 15.53
N ARG A 52 -8.09 10.10 16.46
CA ARG A 52 -7.00 9.94 17.42
C ARG A 52 -5.70 9.49 16.76
N GLU A 53 -5.79 8.62 15.77
CA GLU A 53 -4.65 8.07 15.04
C GLU A 53 -4.05 9.11 14.10
N ARG A 54 -4.90 9.87 13.39
CA ARG A 54 -4.48 11.02 12.56
C ARG A 54 -3.67 12.07 13.31
N ARG A 55 -3.89 12.22 14.63
CA ARG A 55 -3.13 13.18 15.45
C ARG A 55 -1.73 12.67 15.82
N ARG A 56 -1.54 11.35 15.84
CA ARG A 56 -0.29 10.71 16.30
C ARG A 56 0.60 10.29 15.16
N TYR A 57 0.02 9.84 14.05
CA TYR A 57 0.74 9.31 12.90
C TYR A 57 0.32 10.01 11.60
N ARG A 58 1.19 9.88 10.60
CA ARG A 58 0.90 10.20 9.20
C ARG A 58 1.40 9.06 8.31
N SER A 59 0.74 8.85 7.19
CA SER A 59 1.20 7.90 6.17
C SER A 59 2.20 8.57 5.23
N ILE A 60 3.18 7.80 4.78
CA ILE A 60 4.09 8.15 3.69
C ILE A 60 4.20 6.98 2.72
N VAL A 61 4.45 7.27 1.45
CA VAL A 61 4.78 6.26 0.44
C VAL A 61 6.25 6.32 0.13
N LEU A 62 6.87 5.14 0.16
CA LEU A 62 8.22 4.88 -0.29
C LEU A 62 8.16 4.06 -1.58
N ARG A 63 9.07 4.33 -2.52
CA ARG A 63 9.29 3.47 -3.69
C ARG A 63 10.57 2.69 -3.48
N GLY A 64 10.61 1.46 -3.95
CA GLY A 64 11.84 0.67 -3.88
C GLY A 64 11.73 -0.64 -4.61
N ARG A 65 12.70 -1.51 -4.33
CA ARG A 65 12.76 -2.89 -4.80
C ARG A 65 12.70 -3.82 -3.60
N ILE A 66 11.98 -4.91 -3.73
CA ILE A 66 11.92 -5.97 -2.72
C ILE A 66 12.43 -7.28 -3.30
N GLU A 67 13.17 -8.03 -2.48
CA GLU A 67 13.56 -9.39 -2.78
C GLU A 67 12.32 -10.27 -2.97
N GLU A 68 12.37 -11.12 -4.00
CA GLU A 68 11.31 -12.09 -4.26
C GLU A 68 11.11 -13.02 -3.06
N GLY A 69 9.86 -13.11 -2.57
CA GLY A 69 9.50 -13.91 -1.40
C GLY A 69 9.65 -13.19 -0.04
N ARG A 70 10.19 -11.96 0.02
CA ARG A 70 10.34 -11.17 1.26
C ARG A 70 9.18 -10.23 1.57
N GLU A 71 8.21 -10.12 0.68
CA GLU A 71 7.01 -9.30 0.91
C GLU A 71 6.28 -9.63 2.23
N PRO A 72 6.10 -10.90 2.65
CA PRO A 72 5.48 -11.20 3.93
C PRO A 72 6.26 -10.64 5.13
N ASP A 73 7.59 -10.62 5.07
CA ASP A 73 8.43 -10.05 6.14
C ASP A 73 8.23 -8.53 6.25
N LEU A 74 8.03 -7.87 5.12
CA LEU A 74 7.74 -6.43 5.06
C LEU A 74 6.32 -6.12 5.57
N GLU A 75 5.32 -6.90 5.16
CA GLU A 75 3.92 -6.74 5.57
C GLU A 75 3.68 -7.09 7.05
N ALA A 76 4.48 -7.98 7.63
CA ALA A 76 4.41 -8.33 9.04
C ALA A 76 4.79 -7.16 9.98
N ARG A 77 5.39 -6.08 9.46
CA ARG A 77 5.77 -4.94 10.28
C ARG A 77 4.57 -4.08 10.66
N SER A 78 4.50 -3.69 11.93
CA SER A 78 3.42 -2.83 12.44
C SER A 78 3.38 -1.42 11.83
N ASP A 79 4.53 -0.91 11.36
CA ASP A 79 4.64 0.41 10.73
C ASP A 79 4.31 0.37 9.23
N VAL A 80 4.26 -0.80 8.60
CA VAL A 80 3.80 -0.96 7.21
C VAL A 80 2.28 -1.09 7.20
N VAL A 81 1.62 -0.29 6.36
CA VAL A 81 0.16 -0.33 6.18
C VAL A 81 -0.19 -1.23 5.01
N ARG A 82 0.57 -1.10 3.91
CA ARG A 82 0.29 -1.79 2.66
C ARG A 82 1.50 -1.78 1.74
N VAL A 83 1.64 -2.84 0.97
CA VAL A 83 2.60 -2.97 -0.13
C VAL A 83 1.82 -3.05 -1.44
N TRP A 84 2.28 -2.37 -2.48
CA TRP A 84 1.72 -2.43 -3.82
C TRP A 84 2.79 -2.70 -4.86
N SER A 85 2.41 -3.35 -5.95
CA SER A 85 3.27 -3.45 -7.13
C SER A 85 3.45 -2.08 -7.79
N ASP A 86 4.70 -1.68 -8.06
CA ASP A 86 5.04 -0.47 -8.83
C ASP A 86 4.96 -0.80 -10.33
N ALA A 87 3.73 -1.07 -10.80
CA ALA A 87 3.45 -1.38 -12.19
C ALA A 87 3.06 -0.11 -12.96
N PRO A 88 3.53 0.08 -14.21
CA PRO A 88 3.06 1.17 -15.04
C PRO A 88 1.55 1.02 -15.28
N ILE A 89 0.82 2.14 -15.21
CA ILE A 89 -0.59 2.17 -15.58
C ILE A 89 -0.67 1.86 -17.08
N ALA A 90 -1.16 0.68 -17.43
CA ALA A 90 -1.38 0.33 -18.81
C ALA A 90 -2.50 1.21 -19.39
N PRO A 91 -2.38 1.69 -20.65
CA PRO A 91 -3.48 2.37 -21.32
C PRO A 91 -4.71 1.46 -21.38
N VAL A 92 -5.90 2.04 -21.20
CA VAL A 92 -7.21 1.36 -21.08
C VAL A 92 -7.68 0.79 -22.43
N SER A 93 -6.89 -0.09 -23.04
CA SER A 93 -7.22 -0.76 -24.31
C SER A 93 -7.27 -2.28 -24.19
N ALA A 94 -7.18 -2.84 -22.98
CA ALA A 94 -7.10 -4.29 -22.79
C ALA A 94 -7.85 -4.82 -21.55
N VAL A 95 -8.95 -4.19 -21.12
CA VAL A 95 -9.89 -4.82 -20.17
C VAL A 95 -11.27 -4.91 -20.82
N VAL A 96 -11.40 -5.87 -21.73
CA VAL A 96 -12.68 -6.44 -22.14
C VAL A 96 -12.59 -7.93 -21.85
N LYS A 97 -13.65 -8.46 -21.20
CA LYS A 97 -13.91 -9.84 -20.70
C LYS A 97 -13.36 -10.13 -19.30
N GLU A 98 -14.14 -10.57 -18.30
CA GLU A 98 -15.52 -11.08 -18.24
C GLU A 98 -16.22 -10.48 -17.01
N LYS A 99 -17.32 -9.77 -17.25
CA LYS A 99 -18.25 -9.38 -16.20
C LYS A 99 -19.11 -10.62 -15.92
N GLY A 100 -18.75 -11.34 -14.87
CA GLY A 100 -19.55 -12.44 -14.34
C GLY A 100 -21.00 -11.99 -14.18
N GLU A 101 -21.86 -12.80 -14.78
CA GLU A 101 -23.31 -12.77 -14.74
C GLU A 101 -23.83 -12.46 -13.33
N ILE A 102 -24.57 -11.36 -13.18
CA ILE A 102 -25.40 -11.15 -12.00
C ILE A 102 -26.66 -11.96 -12.30
N GLU A 103 -26.73 -13.20 -11.82
CA GLU A 103 -28.01 -13.89 -11.71
C GLU A 103 -28.92 -13.04 -10.83
N GLU A 104 -29.93 -12.41 -11.46
CA GLU A 104 -31.01 -11.77 -10.73
C GLU A 104 -31.68 -12.83 -9.84
N PRO A 105 -31.89 -12.56 -8.54
CA PRO A 105 -32.62 -13.51 -7.70
C PRO A 105 -34.04 -13.71 -8.26
N PRO A 106 -34.57 -14.94 -8.24
CA PRO A 106 -35.90 -15.22 -8.80
C PRO A 106 -36.94 -14.34 -8.12
N LYS A 107 -37.74 -13.63 -8.93
CA LYS A 107 -38.93 -12.90 -8.45
C LYS A 107 -39.85 -13.89 -7.72
N SER A 108 -39.96 -13.74 -6.41
CA SER A 108 -40.84 -14.55 -5.56
C SER A 108 -42.31 -14.41 -6.01
N PRO A 109 -43.06 -15.52 -6.15
CA PRO A 109 -44.44 -15.50 -6.59
C PRO A 109 -45.40 -15.50 -5.39
N PHE A 110 -45.60 -14.37 -4.71
CA PHE A 110 -46.72 -14.19 -3.79
C PHE A 110 -47.17 -12.72 -3.88
N ALA A 111 -48.24 -12.41 -4.64
CA ALA A 111 -49.65 -12.49 -4.24
C ALA A 111 -50.05 -11.30 -3.35
N PHE A 112 -50.86 -10.38 -3.91
CA PHE A 112 -52.12 -9.85 -3.36
C PHE A 112 -52.90 -9.17 -4.50
#